data_AF-A0A0M0EG12-F1
#
_entry.id   AF-A0A0M0EG12-F1
#
_cell.length_a   1.000
_cell.length_b   1.000
_cell.length_c   1.000
_cell.angle_alpha   90.00
_cell.angle_beta   90.00
_cell.angle_gamma   90.00
#
_symmetry.space_group_name_H-M   'P 1'
#
loop_
_entity.id
_entity.type
_entity.pdbx_description
1 polymer ?
#
loop_
_entity_poly.entity_id
_entity_poly.type
_entity_poly.pdbx_seq_one_letter_code
_entity_poly.pdbx_strand_id
1 'polypeptide(L)'
;MAFHGPNYDNICLHHVTVMLKLSITPIRRSLLQWDCRKVNRKRNFLLGCMALVALPGIALAQSYDERPRAVPVAMQPEDENSSPSPSQMLVDERAGGWVAIHHTPDAGVHTDLCIAGSESEILMFRADADSLQVRSADDHWTLANGEKGDMTVTVGAYTRVFHMQANDATTLAADIHADDLTRLLDAMATSHVALVKFGDRTTLSVNLAGSIPVLDRFRGCAETQHFANLGQGAGQKASPF
;
A
#
# COMPACT_ATOMS: atom_id res chain seq x y z
N MET A 1 9.41 -12.28 -27.40
CA MET A 1 8.01 -12.07 -26.95
C MET A 1 8.07 -11.86 -25.45
N ALA A 2 7.95 -10.61 -25.00
CA ALA A 2 7.97 -10.27 -23.58
C ALA A 2 6.58 -10.52 -22.98
N PHE A 3 6.53 -11.28 -21.89
CA PHE A 3 5.31 -11.46 -21.10
C PHE A 3 5.14 -10.22 -20.21
N HIS A 4 4.17 -9.37 -20.52
CA HIS A 4 3.65 -8.42 -19.54
C HIS A 4 2.82 -9.18 -18.51
N GLY A 5 3.33 -9.26 -17.28
CA GLY A 5 2.54 -9.68 -16.12
C GLY A 5 1.42 -8.67 -15.83
N PRO A 6 0.32 -9.09 -15.19
CA PRO A 6 -0.74 -8.17 -14.79
C PRO A 6 -0.21 -7.14 -13.78
N ASN A 7 -0.59 -5.87 -13.99
CA ASN A 7 -0.26 -4.74 -13.13
C ASN A 7 -1.12 -4.79 -11.85
N TYR A 8 -0.49 -5.06 -10.71
CA TYR A 8 -1.14 -5.18 -9.40
C TYR A 8 -1.26 -3.84 -8.65
N ASP A 9 -0.74 -2.74 -9.23
CA ASP A 9 -0.57 -1.45 -8.54
C ASP A 9 -1.88 -0.65 -8.37
N ASN A 10 -2.90 -0.92 -9.20
CA ASN A 10 -4.12 -0.10 -9.24
C ASN A 10 -5.19 -0.47 -8.20
N ILE A 11 -5.04 -1.58 -7.46
CA ILE A 11 -6.07 -2.04 -6.51
C ILE A 11 -5.86 -1.44 -5.11
N CYS A 12 -4.62 -1.16 -4.71
CA CYS A 12 -4.33 -0.62 -3.38
C CYS A 12 -4.72 0.85 -3.21
N LEU A 13 -4.54 1.70 -4.24
CA LEU A 13 -4.82 3.14 -4.13
C LEU A 13 -6.32 3.47 -4.03
N HIS A 14 -7.18 2.83 -4.83
CA HIS A 14 -8.62 3.11 -4.80
C HIS A 14 -9.27 2.86 -3.43
N HIS A 15 -8.65 2.03 -2.59
CA HIS A 15 -9.15 1.69 -1.27
C HIS A 15 -8.62 2.61 -0.15
N VAL A 16 -7.48 3.28 -0.35
CA VAL A 16 -6.96 4.29 0.60
C VAL A 16 -7.83 5.54 0.59
N THR A 17 -8.28 5.99 -0.59
CA THR A 17 -9.17 7.16 -0.76
C THR A 17 -10.53 6.98 -0.04
N VAL A 18 -11.05 5.75 0.05
CA VAL A 18 -12.34 5.45 0.69
C VAL A 18 -12.27 5.44 2.23
N MET A 19 -11.14 5.07 2.84
CA MET A 19 -11.04 5.08 4.32
C MET A 19 -10.60 6.42 4.93
N LEU A 20 -9.95 7.30 4.18
CA LEU A 20 -9.57 8.63 4.70
C LEU A 20 -10.78 9.54 4.97
N LYS A 21 -11.93 9.31 4.33
CA LYS A 21 -13.17 10.10 4.52
C LYS A 21 -14.06 9.65 5.70
N LEU A 22 -13.73 8.59 6.45
CA LEU A 22 -14.66 7.98 7.43
C LEU A 22 -14.36 8.19 8.92
N SER A 23 -13.32 8.93 9.32
CA SER A 23 -12.96 9.05 10.75
C SER A 23 -13.46 10.35 11.41
N ILE A 24 -14.79 10.53 11.49
CA ILE A 24 -15.42 11.44 12.48
C ILE A 24 -16.64 10.72 13.09
N THR A 25 -16.41 9.63 13.82
CA THR A 25 -17.28 9.14 14.92
C THR A 25 -16.60 7.96 15.63
N PRO A 26 -16.76 7.78 16.95
CA PRO A 26 -15.95 6.83 17.71
C PRO A 26 -16.50 5.42 17.50
N ILE A 27 -15.78 4.57 16.77
CA ILE A 27 -16.19 3.19 16.49
C ILE A 27 -15.31 2.19 17.25
N ARG A 28 -16.02 1.27 17.91
CA ARG A 28 -15.53 0.02 18.51
C ARG A 28 -14.53 -0.69 17.60
N ARG A 29 -13.47 -1.23 18.19
CA ARG A 29 -12.62 -2.29 17.64
C ARG A 29 -13.45 -3.39 16.97
N SER A 30 -13.52 -3.37 15.64
CA SER A 30 -13.86 -4.52 14.78
C SER A 30 -13.85 -4.01 13.33
N LEU A 31 -13.12 -4.69 12.43
CA LEU A 31 -12.98 -4.43 10.98
C LEU A 31 -11.75 -3.60 10.56
N LEU A 32 -10.56 -4.18 10.76
CA LEU A 32 -9.39 -3.92 9.90
C LEU A 32 -9.03 -5.25 9.23
N GLN A 33 -9.76 -5.59 8.16
CA GLN A 33 -9.35 -6.66 7.25
C GLN A 33 -9.44 -6.11 5.83
N TRP A 34 -8.28 -5.72 5.32
CA TRP A 34 -8.08 -5.24 3.97
C TRP A 34 -7.64 -6.45 3.12
N ASP A 35 -8.58 -7.05 2.39
CA ASP A 35 -8.28 -8.16 1.46
C ASP A 35 -7.86 -7.58 0.10
N CYS A 36 -6.56 -7.51 -0.17
CA CYS A 36 -6.05 -7.44 -1.54
C CYS A 36 -6.22 -8.82 -2.21
N ARG A 37 -7.44 -9.11 -2.68
CA ARG A 37 -7.78 -10.43 -3.21
C ARG A 37 -7.20 -10.63 -4.61
N LYS A 38 -6.23 -11.55 -4.70
CA LYS A 38 -5.70 -12.13 -5.95
C LYS A 38 -6.82 -12.87 -6.70
N VAL A 39 -7.32 -12.32 -7.81
CA VAL A 39 -8.28 -13.03 -8.68
C VAL A 39 -7.53 -14.11 -9.45
N ASN A 40 -7.51 -15.33 -8.92
CA ASN A 40 -6.97 -16.49 -9.60
C ASN A 40 -8.05 -17.08 -10.54
N ARG A 41 -7.95 -16.75 -11.84
CA ARG A 41 -8.82 -17.34 -12.87
C ARG A 41 -8.37 -18.77 -13.16
N LYS A 42 -8.87 -19.74 -12.38
CA LYS A 42 -8.82 -21.17 -12.74
C LYS A 42 -10.22 -21.76 -12.86
N ARG A 43 -10.53 -22.08 -14.11
CA ARG A 43 -11.63 -22.90 -14.62
C ARG A 43 -11.50 -24.31 -14.04
N ASN A 44 -12.55 -24.86 -13.42
CA ASN A 44 -13.00 -26.25 -13.65
C ASN A 44 -14.23 -26.69 -12.82
N PHE A 45 -15.06 -27.49 -13.53
CA PHE A 45 -15.86 -28.63 -13.09
C PHE A 45 -16.96 -28.44 -12.02
N LEU A 46 -18.20 -28.59 -12.47
CA LEU A 46 -19.30 -29.09 -11.65
C LEU A 46 -19.69 -30.49 -12.13
N LEU A 47 -19.46 -31.47 -11.25
CA LEU A 47 -20.13 -32.77 -11.27
C LEU A 47 -21.58 -32.60 -10.78
N GLY A 48 -22.48 -33.41 -11.32
CA GLY A 48 -23.75 -33.72 -10.70
C GLY A 48 -24.26 -35.06 -11.19
N CYS A 49 -24.38 -36.03 -10.28
CA CYS A 49 -25.56 -36.91 -10.16
C CYS A 49 -25.43 -37.85 -8.95
N MET A 50 -26.54 -37.94 -8.22
CA MET A 50 -26.83 -38.84 -7.10
C MET A 50 -26.94 -40.31 -7.52
N ALA A 51 -26.79 -41.24 -6.57
CA ALA A 51 -27.82 -42.24 -6.25
C ALA A 51 -27.53 -43.03 -4.95
N LEU A 52 -28.61 -43.28 -4.21
CA LEU A 52 -28.78 -44.11 -3.00
C LEU A 52 -28.60 -45.62 -3.26
N VAL A 53 -28.25 -46.42 -2.23
CA VAL A 53 -29.03 -47.60 -1.76
C VAL A 53 -28.65 -47.99 -0.31
N ALA A 54 -29.61 -48.56 0.41
CA ALA A 54 -29.61 -48.89 1.85
C ALA A 54 -29.35 -50.38 2.18
N LEU A 55 -29.45 -50.72 3.48
CA LEU A 55 -29.86 -51.99 4.13
C LEU A 55 -28.77 -52.87 4.83
N PRO A 56 -29.13 -53.73 5.84
CA PRO A 56 -28.70 -53.60 7.25
C PRO A 56 -27.99 -54.85 7.82
N GLY A 57 -27.52 -54.83 9.08
CA GLY A 57 -27.09 -56.07 9.74
C GLY A 57 -26.30 -55.99 11.06
N ILE A 58 -27.02 -56.18 12.17
CA ILE A 58 -26.74 -56.95 13.41
C ILE A 58 -25.30 -57.06 14.01
N ALA A 59 -25.21 -56.58 15.26
CA ALA A 59 -24.45 -57.00 16.47
C ALA A 59 -23.07 -57.70 16.39
N LEU A 60 -22.14 -57.27 17.26
CA LEU A 60 -21.76 -57.98 18.48
C LEU A 60 -20.83 -57.13 19.37
N ALA A 61 -21.09 -57.19 20.68
CA ALA A 61 -20.24 -56.64 21.72
C ALA A 61 -19.00 -57.52 21.93
N GLN A 62 -17.81 -56.92 22.11
CA GLN A 62 -16.67 -57.60 22.73
C GLN A 62 -15.88 -56.66 23.66
N SER A 63 -15.92 -57.06 24.94
CA SER A 63 -14.95 -56.92 26.03
C SER A 63 -14.14 -55.64 26.17
N TYR A 64 -14.41 -54.94 27.28
CA TYR A 64 -13.40 -54.26 28.07
C TYR A 64 -12.31 -55.24 28.48
N ASP A 65 -11.06 -54.96 28.11
CA ASP A 65 -9.87 -55.45 28.81
C ASP A 65 -8.92 -54.26 29.04
N GLU A 66 -8.45 -54.21 30.28
CA GLU A 66 -7.86 -53.07 30.95
C GLU A 66 -6.34 -53.24 30.95
N ARG A 67 -5.65 -52.46 30.11
CA ARG A 67 -4.20 -52.20 30.26
C ARG A 67 -3.89 -50.77 29.81
N PRO A 68 -3.25 -49.93 30.64
CA PRO A 68 -2.71 -48.67 30.16
C PRO A 68 -1.48 -48.96 29.30
N ARG A 69 -1.68 -49.11 27.98
CA ARG A 69 -0.59 -48.97 27.03
C ARG A 69 -0.26 -47.48 26.97
N ALA A 70 0.98 -47.14 27.33
CA ALA A 70 1.54 -45.84 27.02
C ALA A 70 1.42 -45.63 25.50
N VAL A 71 0.47 -44.78 25.11
CA VAL A 71 0.34 -44.32 23.73
C VAL A 71 1.56 -43.42 23.52
N PRO A 72 2.43 -43.67 22.52
CA PRO A 72 3.36 -42.63 22.12
C PRO A 72 2.50 -41.43 21.74
N VAL A 73 2.74 -40.29 22.38
CA VAL A 73 2.18 -39.02 21.92
C VAL A 73 2.69 -38.89 20.49
N ALA A 74 1.81 -39.18 19.54
CA ALA A 74 2.05 -38.83 18.16
C ALA A 74 2.28 -37.32 18.20
N MET A 75 3.50 -36.89 17.85
CA MET A 75 3.72 -35.50 17.50
C MET A 75 2.67 -35.20 16.44
N GLN A 76 1.67 -34.39 16.81
CA GLN A 76 0.81 -33.79 15.81
C GLN A 76 1.74 -33.11 14.81
N PRO A 77 1.53 -33.29 13.50
CA PRO A 77 2.32 -32.55 12.52
C PRO A 77 2.25 -31.08 12.93
N GLU A 78 3.41 -30.45 13.06
CA GLU A 78 3.50 -29.00 13.20
C GLU A 78 2.54 -28.43 12.16
N ASP A 79 1.56 -27.65 12.61
CA ASP A 79 0.57 -27.05 11.72
C ASP A 79 1.33 -26.28 10.65
N GLU A 80 1.52 -26.91 9.49
CA GLU A 80 2.13 -26.40 8.26
C GLU A 80 1.14 -25.41 7.60
N ASN A 81 0.47 -24.62 8.43
CA ASN A 81 -0.45 -23.58 8.06
C ASN A 81 -0.03 -22.26 8.69
N SER A 82 1.28 -22.01 8.70
CA SER A 82 1.80 -20.64 8.71
C SER A 82 1.53 -20.03 7.33
N SER A 83 0.25 -19.87 6.99
CA SER A 83 -0.14 -19.02 5.88
C SER A 83 0.47 -17.64 6.14
N PRO A 84 1.31 -17.09 5.26
CA PRO A 84 1.80 -15.73 5.43
C PRO A 84 0.59 -14.81 5.61
N SER A 85 0.62 -13.98 6.66
CA SER A 85 -0.42 -12.95 6.87
C SER A 85 -0.61 -12.16 5.57
N PRO A 86 -1.85 -11.75 5.25
CA PRO A 86 -2.17 -11.13 3.96
C PRO A 86 -1.38 -9.84 3.74
N SER A 87 -1.20 -9.45 2.48
CA SER A 87 -0.65 -8.16 2.04
C SER A 87 -1.36 -6.99 2.73
N GLN A 88 -0.61 -5.97 3.17
CA GLN A 88 -1.11 -4.88 4.02
C GLN A 88 -0.49 -3.54 3.66
N MET A 89 -1.29 -2.47 3.81
CA MET A 89 -0.79 -1.10 3.89
C MET A 89 -0.71 -0.69 5.37
N LEU A 90 0.44 -0.22 5.82
CA LEU A 90 0.71 0.18 7.20
C LEU A 90 1.01 1.67 7.27
N VAL A 91 0.56 2.33 8.34
CA VAL A 91 0.80 3.76 8.58
C VAL A 91 2.04 3.93 9.45
N ASP A 92 3.02 4.67 8.94
CA ASP A 92 4.28 4.95 9.64
C ASP A 92 4.21 6.23 10.46
N GLU A 93 3.55 7.26 9.91
CA GLU A 93 3.41 8.57 10.54
C GLU A 93 2.21 9.32 9.98
N ARG A 94 1.58 10.15 10.82
CA ARG A 94 0.50 11.03 10.40
C ARG A 94 0.54 12.31 11.21
N ALA A 95 0.76 13.43 10.53
CA ALA A 95 0.85 14.75 11.15
C ALA A 95 0.45 15.85 10.18
N GLY A 96 -0.27 16.88 10.67
CA GLY A 96 -0.50 18.10 9.88
C GLY A 96 -1.29 17.93 8.57
N GLY A 97 -2.12 16.89 8.44
CA GLY A 97 -2.79 16.56 7.18
C GLY A 97 -1.87 15.87 6.17
N TRP A 98 -0.78 15.26 6.64
CA TRP A 98 0.12 14.41 5.86
C TRP A 98 0.16 13.00 6.45
N VAL A 99 0.43 12.02 5.60
CA VAL A 99 0.59 10.63 6.00
C VAL A 99 1.77 9.98 5.29
N ALA A 100 2.56 9.18 6.02
CA ALA A 100 3.51 8.22 5.47
C ALA A 100 2.96 6.81 5.70
N ILE A 101 3.02 6.00 4.66
CA ILE A 101 2.58 4.60 4.68
C ILE A 101 3.57 3.75 3.90
N HIS A 102 3.60 2.46 4.20
CA HIS A 102 4.30 1.47 3.40
C HIS A 102 3.42 0.25 3.13
N HIS A 103 3.73 -0.48 2.06
CA HIS A 103 3.08 -1.74 1.72
C HIS A 103 4.01 -2.91 2.05
N THR A 104 3.42 -3.97 2.58
CA THR A 104 4.11 -5.22 2.84
C THR A 104 3.34 -6.34 2.15
N PRO A 105 3.93 -7.05 1.17
CA PRO A 105 3.23 -8.10 0.44
C PRO A 105 3.07 -9.39 1.26
N ASP A 106 3.81 -9.51 2.37
CA ASP A 106 4.02 -10.75 3.11
C ASP A 106 4.10 -10.53 4.62
N ALA A 107 3.01 -10.02 5.21
CA ALA A 107 2.85 -9.93 6.66
C ALA A 107 3.84 -9.02 7.40
N GLY A 108 4.45 -8.06 6.72
CA GLY A 108 5.44 -7.18 7.32
C GLY A 108 6.88 -7.69 7.28
N VAL A 109 7.16 -8.77 6.54
CA VAL A 109 8.53 -9.26 6.38
C VAL A 109 9.32 -8.36 5.43
N HIS A 110 8.73 -8.03 4.27
CA HIS A 110 9.34 -7.12 3.30
C HIS A 110 8.45 -5.89 3.10
N THR A 111 9.09 -4.78 2.78
CA THR A 111 8.41 -3.60 2.25
C THR A 111 8.77 -3.48 0.78
N ASP A 112 7.77 -3.42 -0.09
CA ASP A 112 7.96 -3.29 -1.55
C ASP A 112 7.58 -1.88 -2.05
N LEU A 113 7.01 -1.03 -1.19
CA LEU A 113 6.51 0.29 -1.56
C LEU A 113 6.45 1.22 -0.36
N CYS A 114 7.01 2.42 -0.50
CA CYS A 114 6.92 3.53 0.45
C CYS A 114 6.14 4.69 -0.18
N ILE A 115 5.24 5.31 0.58
CA ILE A 115 4.45 6.46 0.12
C ILE A 115 4.42 7.54 1.21
N ALA A 116 4.56 8.80 0.82
CA ALA A 116 4.15 9.94 1.63
C ALA A 116 3.27 10.88 0.81
N GLY A 117 2.29 11.52 1.45
CA GLY A 117 1.44 12.46 0.74
C GLY A 117 0.60 13.34 1.66
N SER A 118 0.15 14.46 1.11
CA SER A 118 -0.94 15.23 1.72
C SER A 118 -2.20 14.38 1.73
N GLU A 119 -3.02 14.46 2.77
CA GLU A 119 -4.33 13.79 2.84
C GLU A 119 -5.32 14.31 1.78
N SER A 120 -5.05 15.49 1.19
CA SER A 120 -5.75 15.98 0.01
C SER A 120 -5.35 15.28 -1.29
N GLU A 121 -4.33 14.43 -1.28
CA GLU A 121 -3.80 13.66 -2.43
C GLU A 121 -3.27 14.53 -3.60
N ILE A 122 -3.27 15.85 -3.47
CA ILE A 122 -2.73 16.81 -4.46
C ILE A 122 -1.22 16.65 -4.68
N LEU A 123 -0.47 16.32 -3.62
CA LEU A 123 0.97 16.10 -3.70
C LEU A 123 1.35 14.87 -2.91
N MET A 124 1.85 13.86 -3.63
CA MET A 124 2.26 12.57 -3.09
C MET A 124 3.60 12.14 -3.70
N PHE A 125 4.34 11.35 -2.95
CA PHE A 125 5.61 10.75 -3.31
C PHE A 125 5.51 9.25 -3.14
N ARG A 126 6.05 8.53 -4.12
CA ARG A 126 6.12 7.07 -4.13
C ARG A 126 7.55 6.64 -4.39
N ALA A 127 7.98 5.61 -3.67
CA ALA A 127 9.24 4.92 -3.89
C ALA A 127 8.99 3.41 -3.88
N ASP A 128 9.50 2.72 -4.88
CA ASP A 128 9.61 1.27 -4.93
C ASP A 128 10.96 0.87 -5.56
N ALA A 129 11.16 -0.42 -5.79
CA ALA A 129 12.39 -0.94 -6.39
C ALA A 129 12.65 -0.44 -7.82
N ASP A 130 11.61 -0.01 -8.54
CA ASP A 130 11.68 0.31 -9.96
C ASP A 130 11.76 1.82 -10.21
N SER A 131 11.19 2.64 -9.30
CA SER A 131 10.91 4.05 -9.57
C SER A 131 10.75 4.90 -8.32
N LEU A 132 11.06 6.19 -8.49
CA LEU A 132 10.59 7.26 -7.63
C LEU A 132 9.60 8.11 -8.42
N GLN A 133 8.47 8.46 -7.81
CA GLN A 133 7.42 9.19 -8.49
C GLN A 133 6.88 10.34 -7.65
N VAL A 134 6.54 11.43 -8.34
CA VAL A 134 5.61 12.44 -7.83
C VAL A 134 4.24 12.13 -8.40
N ARG A 135 3.21 12.16 -7.55
CA ARG A 135 1.83 11.87 -7.93
C ARG A 135 0.88 12.96 -7.46
N SER A 136 -0.24 13.07 -8.16
CA SER A 136 -1.42 13.84 -7.75
C SER A 136 -2.67 13.03 -8.06
N ALA A 137 -3.68 13.13 -7.21
CA ALA A 137 -4.99 12.54 -7.47
C ALA A 137 -6.14 13.52 -7.20
N ASP A 138 -7.26 13.29 -7.88
CA ASP A 138 -8.54 13.98 -7.69
C ASP A 138 -9.67 13.03 -8.10
N ASP A 139 -10.63 12.80 -7.20
CA ASP A 139 -11.76 11.90 -7.41
C ASP A 139 -12.79 12.44 -8.42
N HIS A 140 -12.67 13.71 -8.83
CA HIS A 140 -13.50 14.32 -9.86
C HIS A 140 -12.89 14.22 -11.26
N TRP A 141 -11.63 13.77 -11.38
CA TRP A 141 -11.00 13.61 -12.69
C TRP A 141 -11.57 12.39 -13.44
N THR A 142 -11.56 12.51 -14.77
CA THR A 142 -11.96 11.44 -15.69
C THR A 142 -10.91 11.32 -16.80
N LEU A 143 -9.68 10.99 -16.40
CA LEU A 143 -8.53 10.90 -17.30
C LEU A 143 -8.59 9.63 -18.14
N ALA A 144 -8.18 9.72 -19.40
CA ALA A 144 -7.88 8.52 -20.17
C ALA A 144 -6.54 7.93 -19.71
N ASN A 145 -6.44 6.60 -19.64
CA ASN A 145 -5.16 5.97 -19.31
C ASN A 145 -4.07 6.42 -20.30
N GLY A 146 -2.92 6.83 -19.77
CA GLY A 146 -1.81 7.35 -20.56
C GLY A 146 -1.95 8.79 -21.04
N GLU A 147 -3.07 9.48 -20.73
CA GLU A 147 -3.25 10.91 -20.96
C GLU A 147 -2.11 11.70 -20.31
N LYS A 148 -1.63 12.73 -20.99
CA LYS A 148 -0.43 13.48 -20.58
C LYS A 148 -0.78 14.92 -20.23
N GLY A 149 -0.07 15.48 -19.27
CA GLY A 149 -0.20 16.89 -18.90
C GLY A 149 0.96 17.36 -18.03
N ASP A 150 1.12 18.67 -17.90
CA ASP A 150 2.17 19.24 -17.07
C ASP A 150 1.63 19.62 -15.69
N MET A 151 2.38 19.23 -14.66
CA MET A 151 2.18 19.67 -13.28
C MET A 151 3.41 20.46 -12.83
N THR A 152 3.24 21.74 -12.50
CA THR A 152 4.32 22.55 -11.92
C THR A 152 4.20 22.55 -10.40
N VAL A 153 5.26 22.19 -9.69
CA VAL A 153 5.34 22.29 -8.23
C VAL A 153 6.29 23.42 -7.87
N THR A 154 5.83 24.34 -7.04
CA THR A 154 6.62 25.47 -6.53
C THR A 154 6.62 25.47 -5.01
N VAL A 155 7.80 25.50 -4.39
CA VAL A 155 8.01 25.46 -2.94
C VAL A 155 9.16 26.41 -2.58
N GLY A 156 8.83 27.58 -2.03
CA GLY A 156 9.83 28.63 -1.82
C GLY A 156 10.51 29.02 -3.14
N ALA A 157 11.83 28.85 -3.22
CA ALA A 157 12.62 29.09 -4.43
C ALA A 157 12.67 27.87 -5.39
N TYR A 158 12.27 26.68 -4.93
CA TYR A 158 12.20 25.50 -5.78
C TYR A 158 11.02 25.63 -6.74
N THR A 159 11.26 25.41 -8.03
CA THR A 159 10.19 25.27 -9.02
C THR A 159 10.57 24.21 -10.04
N ARG A 160 9.63 23.33 -10.39
CA ARG A 160 9.84 22.29 -11.40
C ARG A 160 8.55 21.93 -12.10
N VAL A 161 8.66 21.71 -13.41
CA VAL A 161 7.60 21.10 -14.23
C VAL A 161 7.82 19.59 -14.28
N PHE A 162 6.76 18.85 -13.97
CA PHE A 162 6.65 17.41 -14.12
C PHE A 162 5.78 17.09 -15.32
N HIS A 163 6.30 16.30 -16.25
CA HIS A 163 5.55 15.79 -17.38
C HIS A 163 4.78 14.55 -16.95
N MET A 164 3.56 14.77 -16.50
CA MET A 164 2.71 13.75 -15.90
C MET A 164 2.08 12.86 -16.96
N GLN A 165 1.80 11.63 -16.56
CA GLN A 165 0.97 10.68 -17.27
C GLN A 165 -0.12 10.14 -16.33
N ALA A 166 -1.33 9.97 -16.85
CA ALA A 166 -2.42 9.33 -16.14
C ALA A 166 -2.16 7.83 -15.99
N ASN A 167 -2.08 7.37 -14.74
CA ASN A 167 -1.98 5.95 -14.40
C ASN A 167 -3.36 5.28 -14.40
N ASP A 168 -4.38 6.04 -14.01
CA ASP A 168 -5.78 5.67 -13.96
C ASP A 168 -6.66 6.91 -14.20
N ALA A 169 -7.97 6.78 -14.02
CA ALA A 169 -8.93 7.86 -14.29
C ALA A 169 -8.79 9.07 -13.35
N THR A 170 -8.13 8.89 -12.21
CA THR A 170 -8.06 9.85 -11.09
C THR A 170 -6.64 10.23 -10.68
N THR A 171 -5.62 9.55 -11.19
CA THR A 171 -4.23 9.71 -10.75
C THR A 171 -3.30 10.09 -11.88
N LEU A 172 -2.52 11.15 -11.68
CA LEU A 172 -1.38 11.54 -12.48
C LEU A 172 -0.08 11.15 -11.78
N ALA A 173 0.91 10.66 -12.53
CA ALA A 173 2.25 10.37 -12.04
C ALA A 173 3.34 10.86 -12.99
N ALA A 174 4.49 11.23 -12.45
CA ALA A 174 5.73 11.41 -13.19
C ALA A 174 6.90 10.82 -12.42
N ASP A 175 7.80 10.14 -13.13
CA ASP A 175 9.06 9.69 -12.54
C ASP A 175 9.95 10.89 -12.19
N ILE A 176 10.71 10.76 -11.12
CA ILE A 176 11.64 11.77 -10.62
C ILE A 176 12.96 11.12 -10.23
N HIS A 177 14.09 11.75 -10.51
CA HIS A 177 15.39 11.25 -10.05
C HIS A 177 15.58 11.51 -8.55
N ALA A 178 16.36 10.66 -7.87
CA ALA A 178 16.60 10.76 -6.43
C ALA A 178 17.12 12.15 -6.00
N ASP A 179 18.08 12.72 -6.73
CA ASP A 179 18.62 14.06 -6.46
C ASP A 179 17.55 15.15 -6.57
N ASP A 180 16.63 15.01 -7.53
CA ASP A 180 15.55 15.97 -7.77
C ASP A 180 14.48 15.88 -6.69
N LEU A 181 14.15 14.66 -6.26
CA LEU A 181 13.24 14.41 -5.16
C LEU A 181 13.81 14.92 -3.85
N THR A 182 15.09 14.66 -3.58
CA THR A 182 15.79 15.19 -2.40
C THR A 182 15.68 16.72 -2.33
N ARG A 183 15.98 17.42 -3.44
CA ARG A 183 15.84 18.89 -3.50
C ARG A 183 14.41 19.38 -3.25
N LEU A 184 13.41 18.66 -3.77
CA LEU A 184 12.00 19.00 -3.53
C LEU A 184 11.64 18.81 -2.05
N LEU A 185 11.99 17.67 -1.47
CA LEU A 185 11.70 17.38 -0.06
C LEU A 185 12.43 18.36 0.88
N ASP A 186 13.65 18.79 0.56
CA ASP A 186 14.40 19.80 1.31
C ASP A 186 13.74 21.18 1.23
N ALA A 187 13.24 21.57 0.05
CA ALA A 187 12.49 22.80 -0.12
C ALA A 187 11.19 22.78 0.70
N MET A 188 10.51 21.62 0.76
CA MET A 188 9.31 21.45 1.57
C MET A 188 9.58 21.53 3.06
N ALA A 189 10.72 21.03 3.54
CA ALA A 189 11.09 21.09 4.95
C ALA A 189 11.35 22.53 5.45
N THR A 190 11.59 23.48 4.54
CA THR A 190 11.90 24.88 4.87
C THR A 190 10.78 25.86 4.51
N SER A 191 9.66 25.36 3.99
CA SER A 191 8.54 26.17 3.51
C SER A 191 7.23 25.79 4.23
N HIS A 192 6.26 26.70 4.23
CA HIS A 192 4.93 26.45 4.83
C HIS A 192 3.87 26.05 3.81
N VAL A 193 4.13 26.24 2.51
CA VAL A 193 3.17 26.01 1.44
C VAL A 193 3.87 25.50 0.19
N ALA A 194 3.23 24.57 -0.51
CA ALA A 194 3.56 24.21 -1.88
C ALA A 194 2.42 24.64 -2.80
N LEU A 195 2.76 25.20 -3.96
CA LEU A 195 1.79 25.48 -5.03
C LEU A 195 1.91 24.41 -6.09
N VAL A 196 0.78 23.80 -6.45
CA VAL A 196 0.69 22.77 -7.49
C VAL A 196 -0.20 23.30 -8.60
N LYS A 197 0.38 23.52 -9.78
CA LYS A 197 -0.31 24.07 -10.96
C LYS A 197 -0.45 23.01 -12.03
N PHE A 198 -1.68 22.79 -12.52
CA PHE A 198 -1.99 21.88 -13.63
C PHE A 198 -2.22 22.70 -14.90
N GLY A 199 -1.35 22.52 -15.90
CA GLY A 199 -1.34 23.36 -17.11
C GLY A 199 -1.30 24.85 -16.77
N ASP A 200 -2.16 25.65 -17.41
CA ASP A 200 -2.24 27.11 -17.19
C ASP A 200 -3.46 27.59 -16.41
N ARG A 201 -4.33 26.68 -15.98
CA ARG A 201 -5.68 27.04 -15.52
C ARG A 201 -5.92 26.81 -14.03
N THR A 202 -5.34 25.76 -13.46
CA THR A 202 -5.65 25.35 -12.09
C THR A 202 -4.40 25.44 -11.24
N THR A 203 -4.46 26.19 -10.13
CA THR A 203 -3.41 26.24 -9.11
C THR A 203 -4.03 25.89 -7.78
N LEU A 204 -3.49 24.87 -7.13
CA LEU A 204 -3.87 24.40 -5.81
C LEU A 204 -2.76 24.72 -4.82
N SER A 205 -3.14 24.94 -3.57
CA SER A 205 -2.22 25.18 -2.47
C SER A 205 -2.23 23.98 -1.53
N VAL A 206 -1.05 23.48 -1.19
CA VAL A 206 -0.86 22.38 -0.23
C VAL A 206 -0.16 22.95 1.00
N ASN A 207 -0.81 22.83 2.16
CA ASN A 207 -0.21 23.21 3.43
C ASN A 207 0.90 22.23 3.82
N LEU A 208 2.09 22.75 4.15
CA LEU A 208 3.24 21.95 4.57
C LEU A 208 3.42 21.89 6.10
N ALA A 209 2.57 22.56 6.87
CA ALA A 209 2.63 22.50 8.32
C ALA A 209 2.49 21.04 8.80
N GLY A 210 3.47 20.56 9.57
CA GLY A 210 3.50 19.19 10.10
C GLY A 210 3.92 18.11 9.11
N SER A 211 4.31 18.45 7.87
CA SER A 211 4.76 17.47 6.88
C SER A 211 6.12 16.86 7.19
N ILE A 212 7.00 17.59 7.87
CA ILE A 212 8.40 17.18 8.13
C ILE A 212 8.53 15.75 8.69
N PRO A 213 7.88 15.37 9.82
CA PRO A 213 8.01 14.02 10.35
C PRO A 213 7.53 12.93 9.37
N VAL A 214 6.50 13.22 8.57
CA VAL A 214 5.99 12.33 7.52
C VAL A 214 7.00 12.15 6.39
N LEU A 215 7.55 13.25 5.89
CA LEU A 215 8.55 13.21 4.81
C LEU A 215 9.83 12.51 5.27
N ASP A 216 10.22 12.69 6.54
CA ASP A 216 11.36 12.01 7.13
C ASP A 216 11.12 10.49 7.25
N ARG A 217 9.91 10.04 7.60
CA ARG A 217 9.56 8.61 7.56
C ARG A 217 9.64 8.03 6.16
N PHE A 218 9.16 8.77 5.16
CA PHE A 218 9.26 8.33 3.77
C PHE A 218 10.73 8.20 3.31
N ARG A 219 11.59 9.17 3.64
CA ARG A 219 13.03 9.07 3.36
C ARG A 219 13.64 7.83 4.02
N GLY A 220 13.34 7.62 5.30
CA GLY A 220 13.81 6.45 6.05
C GLY A 220 13.35 5.13 5.41
N CYS A 221 12.07 5.02 5.07
CA CYS A 221 11.54 3.84 4.38
C CYS A 221 12.26 3.57 3.05
N ALA A 222 12.40 4.59 2.19
CA ALA A 222 13.08 4.45 0.90
C ALA A 222 14.56 4.06 1.04
N GLU A 223 15.25 4.59 2.06
CA GLU A 223 16.66 4.26 2.34
C GLU A 223 16.81 2.83 2.89
N THR A 224 16.01 2.44 3.89
CA THR A 224 16.04 1.11 4.50
C THR A 224 15.73 0.00 3.49
N GLN A 225 14.83 0.24 2.55
CA GLN A 225 14.49 -0.73 1.49
C GLN A 225 15.39 -0.63 0.25
N HIS A 226 16.39 0.25 0.28
CA HIS A 226 17.32 0.48 -0.84
C HIS A 226 16.64 0.92 -2.15
N PHE A 227 15.48 1.57 -2.06
CA PHE A 227 14.80 2.15 -3.23
C PHE A 227 15.51 3.42 -3.70
N ALA A 228 15.95 4.25 -2.75
CA ALA A 228 16.73 5.44 -3.04
C ALA A 228 17.44 5.98 -1.80
N ASN A 229 18.56 6.68 -2.02
CA ASN A 229 19.13 7.56 -1.01
C ASN A 229 18.53 8.96 -1.22
N LEU A 230 17.66 9.36 -0.30
CA LEU A 230 16.99 10.67 -0.35
C LEU A 230 17.58 11.66 0.66
N GLY A 231 18.79 11.42 1.16
CA GLY A 231 19.43 12.27 2.17
C GLY A 231 18.75 12.21 3.54
N GLN A 232 19.32 12.97 4.49
CA GLN A 232 18.85 12.96 5.87
C GLN A 232 17.66 13.90 6.07
N GLY A 233 16.63 13.41 6.76
CA GLY A 233 15.45 14.19 7.13
C GLY A 233 15.75 15.38 8.03
N ALA A 234 14.89 16.40 8.02
CA ALA A 234 15.10 17.65 8.77
C ALA A 234 14.83 17.52 10.29
N GLY A 235 14.15 16.46 10.72
CA GLY A 235 13.71 16.22 12.09
C GLY A 235 14.42 15.08 12.84
N GLN A 236 15.63 14.67 12.41
CA GLN A 236 16.33 13.46 12.88
C GLN A 236 16.06 13.05 14.35
N LYS A 237 15.29 11.96 14.49
CA LYS A 237 15.84 10.73 15.06
C LYS A 237 15.70 9.65 13.99
N ALA A 238 16.84 9.15 13.51
CA ALA A 238 16.91 7.88 12.82
C ALA A 238 16.40 6.79 13.78
N SER A 239 15.10 6.51 13.74
CA SER A 239 14.52 5.30 14.33
C SER A 239 14.53 4.25 13.24
N PRO A 240 15.29 3.17 13.40
CA PRO A 240 15.51 2.23 12.31
C PRO A 240 14.27 1.50 11.81
N PHE A 241 13.04 1.56 12.36
CA PHE A 241 12.51 0.80 13.52
C PHE A 241 12.92 1.22 14.93
#